data_AF-A0A820C555-F1
#
_entry.id   AF-A0A820C555-F1
#
_cell.length_a   1.000
_cell.length_b   1.000
_cell.length_c   1.000
_cell.angle_alpha   90.00
_cell.angle_beta   90.00
_cell.angle_gamma   90.00
#
_symmetry.space_group_name_H-M   'P 1'
#
loop_
_entity.id
_entity.type
_entity.pdbx_description
1 polymer ?
#
loop_
_entity_poly.entity_id
_entity_poly.type
_entity_poly.pdbx_seq_one_letter_code
_entity_poly.pdbx_strand_id
1 'polypeptide(L)'
;MTEIIKPILVTGAGGGVGSVSGIIISLLRKKNLPVRALVRRDDERVKPLRELGAEIVIGDLTQLPDVHRAINGCSRVYFSIAVGSGYLEASLNTMAVAKHYGVEVFVNMSQMTVSKMNITKTSASPQVNAHWLGEQALEWSGIPFVNIRPTIFMENPHLYHWAKTAIAKHNELRIPFGSGRIPAIAAYDVARVAAAILADPTSHIGKSYELTGPKTVDMNEV
;
A
#
# COMPACT_ATOMS: atom_id res chain seq x y z
N MET A 1 -24.33 7.78 -24.56
CA MET A 1 -23.00 8.20 -24.06
C MET A 1 -22.37 7.00 -23.40
N THR A 2 -21.30 6.46 -23.99
CA THR A 2 -20.48 5.43 -23.34
C THR A 2 -19.88 6.05 -22.09
N GLU A 3 -20.19 5.51 -20.92
CA GLU A 3 -19.63 5.98 -19.65
C GLU A 3 -18.11 5.80 -19.71
N ILE A 4 -17.38 6.92 -19.73
CA ILE A 4 -15.91 6.89 -19.78
C ILE A 4 -15.44 6.40 -18.41
N ILE A 5 -15.01 5.14 -18.35
CA ILE A 5 -14.43 4.56 -17.13
C ILE A 5 -13.15 5.33 -16.83
N LYS A 6 -13.16 6.09 -15.72
CA LYS A 6 -11.99 6.84 -15.26
C LYS A 6 -10.94 5.89 -14.69
N PRO A 7 -9.63 6.17 -14.89
CA PRO A 7 -8.56 5.35 -14.34
C PRO A 7 -8.55 5.30 -12.81
N ILE A 8 -8.07 4.18 -12.30
CA ILE A 8 -7.73 3.99 -10.89
C ILE A 8 -6.24 4.34 -10.71
N LEU A 9 -5.93 5.32 -9.85
CA LEU A 9 -4.55 5.63 -9.50
C LEU A 9 -4.01 4.59 -8.51
N VAL A 10 -2.85 4.02 -8.81
CA VAL A 10 -2.09 3.15 -7.89
C VAL A 10 -0.73 3.79 -7.65
N THR A 11 -0.45 4.19 -6.41
CA THR A 11 0.85 4.73 -6.02
C THR A 11 1.80 3.65 -5.51
N GLY A 12 3.08 3.98 -5.34
CA GLY A 12 4.10 3.01 -4.90
C GLY A 12 4.37 1.91 -5.94
N ALA A 13 3.99 2.13 -7.21
CA ALA A 13 4.00 1.10 -8.25
C ALA A 13 5.41 0.63 -8.64
N GLY A 14 6.43 1.47 -8.42
CA GLY A 14 7.85 1.13 -8.65
C GLY A 14 8.51 0.30 -7.53
N GLY A 15 7.72 -0.33 -6.65
CA GLY A 15 8.24 -1.22 -5.61
C GLY A 15 8.98 -2.45 -6.18
N GLY A 16 9.89 -3.02 -5.40
CA GLY A 16 10.64 -4.23 -5.79
C GLY A 16 9.81 -5.52 -5.68
N VAL A 17 10.51 -6.65 -5.54
CA VAL A 17 9.89 -7.97 -5.35
C VAL A 17 8.89 -7.94 -4.19
N GLY A 18 7.71 -8.52 -4.37
CA GLY A 18 6.63 -8.49 -3.37
C GLY A 18 5.82 -7.19 -3.35
N SER A 19 5.97 -6.31 -4.34
CA SER A 19 5.18 -5.07 -4.44
C SER A 19 3.68 -5.37 -4.58
N VAL A 20 2.91 -5.00 -3.55
CA VAL A 20 1.44 -5.05 -3.55
C VAL A 20 0.87 -4.24 -4.72
N SER A 21 1.43 -3.06 -4.99
CA SER A 21 0.96 -2.16 -6.06
C SER A 21 1.07 -2.78 -7.45
N GLY A 22 2.17 -3.49 -7.75
CA GLY A 22 2.33 -4.17 -9.03
C GLY A 22 1.29 -5.27 -9.25
N ILE A 23 0.97 -6.01 -8.20
CA ILE A 23 -0.05 -7.07 -8.23
C ILE A 23 -1.45 -6.46 -8.40
N ILE A 24 -1.77 -5.36 -7.68
CA ILE A 24 -3.03 -4.63 -7.84
C ILE A 24 -3.21 -4.20 -9.30
N ILE A 25 -2.18 -3.60 -9.90
CA ILE A 25 -2.22 -3.17 -11.32
C ILE A 25 -2.55 -4.37 -12.21
N SER A 26 -1.85 -5.50 -12.06
CA SER A 26 -2.14 -6.72 -12.83
C SER A 26 -3.59 -7.19 -12.68
N LEU A 27 -4.12 -7.24 -11.44
CA LEU A 27 -5.47 -7.71 -11.15
C LEU A 27 -6.55 -6.79 -11.72
N LEU A 28 -6.38 -5.47 -11.62
CA LEU A 28 -7.30 -4.49 -12.18
C LEU A 28 -7.29 -4.53 -13.71
N ARG A 29 -6.10 -4.62 -14.33
CA ARG A 29 -5.97 -4.74 -15.79
C ARG A 29 -6.58 -6.03 -16.33
N LYS A 30 -6.47 -7.16 -15.62
CA LYS A 30 -7.18 -8.42 -15.96
C LYS A 30 -8.70 -8.28 -15.93
N LYS A 31 -9.25 -7.31 -15.18
CA LYS A 31 -10.67 -6.95 -15.15
C LYS A 31 -11.05 -5.87 -16.17
N ASN A 32 -10.14 -5.50 -17.07
CA ASN A 32 -10.29 -4.40 -18.03
C ASN A 32 -10.55 -3.03 -17.39
N LEU A 33 -10.17 -2.84 -16.12
CA LEU A 33 -10.24 -1.54 -15.47
C LEU A 33 -9.02 -0.71 -15.87
N PRO A 34 -9.20 0.56 -16.29
CA PRO A 34 -8.09 1.44 -16.59
C PRO A 34 -7.32 1.77 -15.31
N VAL A 35 -5.99 1.75 -15.42
CA VAL A 35 -5.10 1.95 -14.28
C VAL A 35 -4.04 2.95 -14.66
N ARG A 36 -3.79 3.90 -13.76
CA ARG A 36 -2.67 4.81 -13.78
C ARG A 36 -1.73 4.46 -12.65
N ALA A 37 -0.46 4.23 -12.96
CA ALA A 37 0.58 3.89 -12.01
C ALA A 37 1.49 5.10 -11.78
N LEU A 38 1.57 5.56 -10.53
CA LEU A 38 2.57 6.57 -10.15
C LEU A 38 3.87 5.88 -9.73
N VAL A 39 4.94 6.23 -10.41
CA VAL A 39 6.30 5.75 -10.16
C VAL A 39 7.23 6.92 -9.89
N ARG A 40 8.26 6.70 -9.05
CA ARG A 40 9.23 7.75 -8.73
C ARG A 40 10.25 7.98 -9.86
N ARG A 41 10.59 6.92 -10.59
CA ARG A 41 11.57 6.94 -11.68
C ARG A 41 11.09 6.03 -12.81
N ASP A 42 11.49 6.37 -14.02
CA ASP A 42 11.31 5.53 -15.19
C ASP A 42 12.49 4.57 -15.34
N ASP A 43 12.43 3.46 -14.60
CA ASP A 43 13.46 2.42 -14.62
C ASP A 43 12.89 1.06 -15.08
N GLU A 44 13.71 0.02 -15.02
CA GLU A 44 13.36 -1.34 -15.43
C GLU A 44 12.09 -1.90 -14.77
N ARG A 45 11.71 -1.39 -13.59
CA ARG A 45 10.49 -1.81 -12.87
C ARG A 45 9.21 -1.31 -13.53
N VAL A 46 9.31 -0.30 -14.40
CA VAL A 46 8.16 0.31 -15.08
C VAL A 46 7.76 -0.48 -16.32
N LYS A 47 8.71 -1.17 -16.96
CA LYS A 47 8.46 -1.94 -18.19
C LYS A 47 7.31 -2.96 -18.03
N PRO A 48 7.27 -3.82 -16.99
CA PRO A 48 6.15 -4.74 -16.79
C PRO A 48 4.80 -4.03 -16.60
N LEU A 49 4.79 -2.83 -16.00
CA LEU A 49 3.55 -2.06 -15.78
C LEU A 49 2.99 -1.54 -17.11
N ARG A 50 3.86 -1.11 -18.03
CA ARG A 50 3.48 -0.71 -19.39
C ARG A 50 2.96 -1.89 -20.20
N GLU A 51 3.59 -3.06 -20.09
CA GLU A 51 3.17 -4.29 -20.77
C GLU A 51 1.77 -4.75 -20.30
N LEU A 52 1.41 -4.48 -19.03
CA LEU A 52 0.04 -4.66 -18.51
C LEU A 52 -0.95 -3.60 -19.02
N GLY A 53 -0.46 -2.58 -19.74
CA GLY A 53 -1.24 -1.48 -20.31
C GLY A 53 -1.54 -0.35 -19.32
N ALA A 54 -0.85 -0.28 -18.18
CA ALA A 54 -1.03 0.83 -17.24
C ALA A 54 -0.48 2.15 -17.82
N GLU A 55 -1.22 3.24 -17.61
CA GLU A 55 -0.72 4.59 -17.85
C GLU A 55 0.35 4.91 -16.80
N ILE A 56 1.53 5.34 -17.22
CA ILE A 56 2.61 5.67 -16.29
C ILE A 56 2.67 7.17 -16.07
N VAL A 57 2.66 7.58 -14.80
CA VAL A 57 2.98 8.94 -14.38
C VAL A 57 4.23 8.91 -13.52
N ILE A 58 5.19 9.78 -13.84
CA ILE A 58 6.40 9.97 -13.04
C ILE A 58 6.17 11.15 -12.10
N GLY A 59 6.46 10.96 -10.82
CA GLY A 59 6.36 12.03 -9.83
C GLY A 59 6.74 11.61 -8.43
N ASP A 60 6.90 12.60 -7.56
CA ASP A 60 7.12 12.40 -6.13
C ASP A 60 5.89 12.82 -5.32
N LEU A 61 5.43 11.94 -4.44
CA LEU A 61 4.23 12.19 -3.62
C LEU A 61 4.43 13.32 -2.59
N THR A 62 5.67 13.69 -2.31
CA THR A 62 6.02 14.86 -1.48
C THR A 62 5.82 16.18 -2.24
N GLN A 63 5.62 16.15 -3.56
CA GLN A 63 5.43 17.33 -4.39
C GLN A 63 3.96 17.45 -4.83
N LEU A 64 3.22 18.42 -4.28
CA LEU A 64 1.81 18.67 -4.62
C LEU A 64 1.53 18.74 -6.14
N PRO A 65 2.35 19.42 -6.97
CA PRO A 65 2.12 19.45 -8.42
C PRO A 65 2.17 18.07 -9.09
N ASP A 66 2.99 17.17 -8.57
CA ASP A 66 3.11 15.81 -9.09
C ASP A 66 1.90 14.97 -8.71
N VAL A 67 1.46 15.08 -7.46
CA VAL A 67 0.24 14.44 -6.96
C VAL A 67 -0.98 14.93 -7.74
N HIS A 68 -1.08 16.22 -8.01
CA HIS A 68 -2.12 16.81 -8.85
C HIS A 68 -2.16 16.17 -10.24
N ARG A 69 -1.02 16.10 -10.94
CA ARG A 69 -0.95 15.44 -12.25
C ARG A 69 -1.34 13.96 -12.19
N ALA A 70 -0.93 13.26 -11.13
CA ALA A 70 -1.24 11.85 -10.95
C ALA A 70 -2.74 11.60 -10.76
N ILE A 71 -3.43 12.37 -9.92
CA ILE A 71 -4.85 12.16 -9.59
C ILE A 71 -5.79 12.75 -10.64
N ASN A 72 -5.41 13.79 -11.37
CA ASN A 72 -6.28 14.45 -12.34
C ASN A 72 -6.93 13.47 -13.32
N GLY A 73 -8.26 13.38 -13.32
CA GLY A 73 -9.03 12.48 -14.18
C GLY A 73 -9.19 11.05 -13.65
N CYS A 74 -8.61 10.70 -12.50
CA CYS A 74 -8.84 9.41 -11.84
C CYS A 74 -10.12 9.44 -11.00
N SER A 75 -10.79 8.29 -10.86
CA SER A 75 -11.96 8.14 -9.98
C SER A 75 -11.61 7.61 -8.61
N ARG A 76 -10.56 6.80 -8.49
CA ARG A 76 -10.22 6.04 -7.28
C ARG A 76 -8.73 6.07 -7.05
N VAL A 77 -8.31 6.00 -5.80
CA VAL A 77 -6.90 6.04 -5.41
C VAL A 77 -6.58 4.86 -4.52
N TYR A 78 -5.51 4.13 -4.83
CA TYR A 78 -4.79 3.29 -3.91
C TYR A 78 -3.51 3.99 -3.50
N PHE A 79 -3.38 4.29 -2.20
CA PHE A 79 -2.21 4.94 -1.64
C PHE A 79 -1.32 3.94 -0.91
N SER A 80 -0.09 3.86 -1.38
CA SER A 80 1.04 3.24 -0.71
C SER A 80 2.33 3.95 -1.09
N ILE A 81 3.27 4.02 -0.16
CA ILE A 81 4.62 4.53 -0.37
C ILE A 81 5.60 3.68 0.45
N ALA A 82 6.85 3.61 0.00
CA ALA A 82 7.92 3.02 0.79
C ALA A 82 8.04 3.74 2.14
N VAL A 83 8.38 2.98 3.18
CA VAL A 83 8.64 3.49 4.53
C VAL A 83 9.75 4.53 4.50
N GLY A 84 9.52 5.67 5.14
CA GLY A 84 10.48 6.79 5.19
C GLY A 84 9.87 8.07 5.73
N SER A 85 10.71 9.06 6.02
CA SER A 85 10.33 10.34 6.65
C SER A 85 9.26 11.11 5.88
N GLY A 86 9.18 10.96 4.56
CA GLY A 86 8.17 11.62 3.72
C GLY A 86 6.77 10.98 3.75
N TYR A 87 6.53 9.91 4.53
CA TYR A 87 5.25 9.20 4.53
C TYR A 87 4.06 10.12 4.86
N LEU A 88 4.14 10.88 5.95
CA LEU A 88 3.02 11.71 6.40
C LEU A 88 2.75 12.85 5.41
N GLU A 89 3.79 13.53 4.93
CA GLU A 89 3.67 14.57 3.91
C GLU A 89 3.05 14.03 2.61
N ALA A 90 3.55 12.90 2.11
CA ALA A 90 2.99 12.23 0.93
C ALA A 90 1.52 11.84 1.12
N SER A 91 1.18 11.31 2.29
CA SER A 91 -0.20 10.95 2.67
C SER A 91 -1.11 12.18 2.62
N LEU A 92 -0.72 13.27 3.26
CA LEU A 92 -1.51 14.51 3.32
C LEU A 92 -1.64 15.18 1.95
N ASN A 93 -0.57 15.24 1.16
CA ASN A 93 -0.63 15.76 -0.22
C ASN A 93 -1.61 14.96 -1.07
N THR A 94 -1.54 13.63 -1.00
CA THR A 94 -2.43 12.74 -1.76
C THR A 94 -3.88 12.93 -1.33
N MET A 95 -4.15 13.05 -0.02
CA MET A 95 -5.50 13.31 0.50
C MET A 95 -6.03 14.67 0.07
N ALA A 96 -5.22 15.73 0.14
CA ALA A 96 -5.62 17.08 -0.25
C ALA A 96 -6.06 17.12 -1.72
N VAL A 97 -5.28 16.51 -2.61
CA VAL A 97 -5.59 16.44 -4.04
C VAL A 97 -6.75 15.48 -4.33
N ALA A 98 -6.83 14.35 -3.64
CA ALA A 98 -7.96 13.41 -3.75
C ALA A 98 -9.29 14.08 -3.37
N LYS A 99 -9.29 14.89 -2.31
CA LYS A 99 -10.43 15.70 -1.89
C LYS A 99 -10.80 16.76 -2.93
N HIS A 100 -9.80 17.45 -3.47
CA HIS A 100 -10.01 18.46 -4.52
C HIS A 100 -10.73 17.90 -5.75
N TYR A 101 -10.36 16.70 -6.19
CA TYR A 101 -10.98 16.03 -7.34
C TYR A 101 -12.24 15.21 -7.00
N GLY A 102 -12.58 15.06 -5.73
CA GLY A 102 -13.75 14.30 -5.30
C GLY A 102 -13.68 12.82 -5.70
N VAL A 103 -12.56 12.15 -5.40
CA VAL A 103 -12.42 10.72 -5.71
C VAL A 103 -13.49 9.88 -5.00
N GLU A 104 -13.98 8.84 -5.67
CA GLU A 104 -15.02 7.93 -5.17
C GLU A 104 -14.56 7.11 -3.97
N VAL A 105 -13.27 6.75 -3.91
CA VAL A 105 -12.67 6.06 -2.78
C VAL A 105 -11.16 6.28 -2.71
N PHE A 106 -10.64 6.40 -1.50
CA PHE A 106 -9.22 6.38 -1.15
C PHE A 106 -8.92 5.10 -0.35
N VAL A 107 -8.29 4.12 -0.99
CA VAL A 107 -7.83 2.88 -0.36
C VAL A 107 -6.42 3.09 0.18
N ASN A 108 -6.30 3.16 1.50
CA ASN A 108 -5.07 3.45 2.21
C ASN A 108 -4.37 2.16 2.67
N MET A 109 -3.11 1.98 2.27
CA MET A 109 -2.24 0.94 2.80
C MET A 109 -1.64 1.38 4.14
N SER A 110 -2.22 0.89 5.23
CA SER A 110 -1.78 1.11 6.60
C SER A 110 -1.05 -0.11 7.15
N GLN A 111 -1.12 -0.36 8.46
CA GLN A 111 -0.48 -1.50 9.13
C GLN A 111 -1.26 -1.94 10.37
N MET A 112 -1.14 -3.22 10.72
CA MET A 112 -1.88 -3.86 11.82
C MET A 112 -1.74 -3.13 13.16
N THR A 113 -0.55 -2.61 13.48
CA THR A 113 -0.25 -1.97 14.78
C THR A 113 -1.14 -0.77 15.08
N VAL A 114 -1.63 -0.07 14.04
CA VAL A 114 -2.51 1.09 14.18
C VAL A 114 -3.81 0.75 14.91
N SER A 115 -4.29 -0.50 14.79
CA SER A 115 -5.50 -0.99 15.48
C SER A 115 -5.42 -0.94 17.02
N LYS A 116 -4.20 -0.88 17.58
CA LYS A 116 -3.96 -0.88 19.02
C LYS A 116 -3.54 0.50 19.56
N MET A 117 -3.62 1.52 18.72
CA MET A 117 -3.15 2.87 19.05
C MET A 117 -4.31 3.83 19.30
N ASN A 118 -4.02 4.85 20.12
CA ASN A 118 -4.86 6.01 20.32
C ASN A 118 -4.00 7.19 20.81
N ILE A 119 -4.63 8.32 21.17
CA ILE A 119 -3.92 9.54 21.57
C ILE A 119 -3.01 9.37 22.80
N THR A 120 -3.30 8.42 23.69
CA THR A 120 -2.48 8.13 24.90
C THR A 120 -1.62 6.86 24.76
N LYS A 121 -1.88 6.04 23.75
CA LYS A 121 -1.18 4.78 23.50
C LYS A 121 -0.59 4.77 22.09
N THR A 122 0.66 5.19 22.00
CA THR A 122 1.39 5.33 20.74
C THR A 122 2.52 4.29 20.62
N SER A 123 3.33 4.39 19.56
CA SER A 123 4.51 3.55 19.36
C SER A 123 5.80 4.35 19.60
N ALA A 124 6.86 3.67 20.02
CA ALA A 124 8.21 4.26 20.00
C ALA A 124 8.72 4.51 18.56
N SER A 125 8.11 3.86 17.56
CA SER A 125 8.47 4.04 16.15
C SER A 125 7.79 5.29 15.56
N PRO A 126 8.57 6.30 15.10
CA PRO A 126 8.00 7.47 14.43
C PRO A 126 7.19 7.10 13.18
N GLN A 127 7.61 6.05 12.46
CA GLN A 127 6.89 5.55 11.30
C GLN A 127 5.49 5.05 11.68
N VAL A 128 5.39 4.27 12.76
CA VAL A 128 4.10 3.74 13.21
C VAL A 128 3.17 4.87 13.65
N ASN A 129 3.70 5.88 14.33
CA ASN A 129 2.95 7.09 14.68
C ASN A 129 2.49 7.87 13.44
N ALA A 130 3.32 7.95 12.39
CA ALA A 130 2.95 8.59 11.13
C ALA A 130 1.80 7.86 10.41
N HIS A 131 1.75 6.53 10.45
CA HIS A 131 0.60 5.77 9.92
C HIS A 131 -0.68 6.05 10.71
N TRP A 132 -0.61 6.07 12.04
CA TRP A 132 -1.77 6.39 12.88
C TRP A 132 -2.28 7.82 12.58
N LEU A 133 -1.39 8.81 12.55
CA LEU A 133 -1.75 10.19 12.18
C LEU A 133 -2.33 10.30 10.77
N GLY A 134 -1.80 9.52 9.81
CA GLY A 134 -2.33 9.45 8.45
C GLY A 134 -3.78 8.93 8.41
N GLU A 135 -4.09 7.89 9.18
CA GLU A 135 -5.48 7.40 9.29
C GLU A 135 -6.40 8.44 9.94
N GLN A 136 -5.95 9.12 11.00
CA GLN A 136 -6.74 10.19 11.62
C GLN A 136 -7.01 11.34 10.66
N ALA A 137 -5.99 11.78 9.91
CA ALA A 137 -6.15 12.81 8.89
C ALA A 137 -7.12 12.39 7.78
N LEU A 138 -7.07 11.11 7.37
CA LEU A 138 -8.00 10.56 6.38
C LEU A 138 -9.44 10.57 6.90
N GLU A 139 -9.66 10.13 8.14
CA GLU A 139 -10.97 10.16 8.80
C GLU A 139 -11.53 11.59 8.88
N TRP A 140 -10.71 12.56 9.28
CA TRP A 140 -11.13 13.97 9.38
C TRP A 140 -11.33 14.65 8.02
N SER A 141 -10.71 14.11 6.95
CA SER A 141 -10.76 14.73 5.63
C SER A 141 -12.17 14.71 5.01
N GLY A 142 -13.02 13.75 5.40
CA GLY A 142 -14.32 13.49 4.80
C GLY A 142 -14.26 12.82 3.41
N ILE A 143 -13.08 12.41 2.94
CA ILE A 143 -12.91 11.63 1.72
C ILE A 143 -13.49 10.22 1.97
N PRO A 144 -14.30 9.63 1.07
CA PRO A 144 -14.66 8.23 1.19
C PRO A 144 -13.41 7.35 1.18
N PHE A 145 -13.22 6.52 2.20
CA PHE A 145 -11.96 5.77 2.36
C PHE A 145 -12.15 4.33 2.77
N VAL A 146 -11.10 3.53 2.60
CA VAL A 146 -10.96 2.19 3.18
C VAL A 146 -9.53 2.02 3.67
N ASN A 147 -9.34 1.59 4.92
CA ASN A 147 -8.01 1.26 5.44
C ASN A 147 -7.75 -0.24 5.28
N ILE A 148 -6.55 -0.60 4.81
CA ILE A 148 -6.06 -1.97 4.79
C ILE A 148 -4.87 -2.03 5.75
N ARG A 149 -4.98 -2.88 6.77
CA ARG A 149 -4.01 -3.03 7.86
C ARG A 149 -3.42 -4.45 7.84
N PRO A 150 -2.43 -4.73 6.98
CA PRO A 150 -1.78 -6.03 6.95
C PRO A 150 -0.82 -6.22 8.12
N THR A 151 -0.52 -7.47 8.43
CA THR A 151 0.65 -7.88 9.21
C THR A 151 1.92 -7.82 8.35
N ILE A 152 3.05 -8.25 8.91
CA ILE A 152 4.30 -8.33 8.15
C ILE A 152 4.15 -9.23 6.92
N PHE A 153 4.72 -8.80 5.80
CA PHE A 153 4.70 -9.56 4.56
C PHE A 153 5.68 -10.74 4.59
N MET A 154 5.26 -11.88 4.04
CA MET A 154 6.15 -13.03 3.80
C MET A 154 7.31 -12.65 2.87
N GLU A 155 7.04 -11.79 1.89
CA GLU A 155 8.00 -11.29 0.90
C GLU A 155 8.85 -10.12 1.43
N ASN A 156 8.77 -9.78 2.72
CA ASN A 156 9.46 -8.62 3.27
C ASN A 156 10.99 -8.75 3.05
N PRO A 157 11.61 -7.85 2.27
CA PRO A 157 13.02 -7.95 1.90
C PRO A 157 13.97 -7.87 3.09
N HIS A 158 13.54 -7.28 4.21
CA HIS A 158 14.34 -7.24 5.44
C HIS A 158 14.55 -8.62 6.05
N LEU A 159 13.58 -9.54 5.94
CA LEU A 159 13.73 -10.92 6.41
C LEU A 159 14.88 -11.62 5.69
N TYR A 160 14.94 -11.46 4.37
CA TYR A 160 16.04 -11.96 3.56
C TYR A 160 17.36 -11.26 3.92
N HIS A 161 17.37 -9.94 4.02
CA HIS A 161 18.60 -9.18 4.30
C HIS A 161 19.24 -9.56 5.64
N TRP A 162 18.44 -9.74 6.69
CA TRP A 162 18.93 -10.16 8.00
C TRP A 162 19.44 -11.60 8.01
N ALA A 163 18.76 -12.49 7.28
CA ALA A 163 19.08 -13.92 7.30
C ALA A 163 20.21 -14.32 6.34
N LYS A 164 20.45 -13.55 5.26
CA LYS A 164 21.31 -13.95 4.12
C LYS A 164 22.67 -14.50 4.54
N THR A 165 23.37 -13.82 5.45
CA THR A 165 24.72 -14.23 5.90
C THR A 165 24.69 -15.52 6.70
N ALA A 166 23.70 -15.69 7.59
CA ALA A 166 23.55 -16.87 8.42
C ALA A 166 23.14 -18.09 7.58
N ILE A 167 22.24 -17.91 6.63
CA ILE A 167 21.86 -18.96 5.67
C ILE A 167 23.09 -19.41 4.89
N ALA A 168 23.84 -18.47 4.30
CA ALA A 168 24.98 -18.79 3.43
C ALA A 168 26.15 -19.47 4.19
N LYS A 169 26.40 -19.12 5.45
CA LYS A 169 27.55 -19.61 6.21
C LYS A 169 27.23 -20.77 7.15
N HIS A 170 26.00 -20.86 7.63
CA HIS A 170 25.62 -21.75 8.73
C HIS A 170 24.36 -22.56 8.44
N ASN A 171 23.68 -22.33 7.31
CA ASN A 171 22.38 -22.93 6.99
C ASN A 171 21.32 -22.66 8.07
N GLU A 172 21.35 -21.45 8.65
CA GLU A 172 20.47 -21.04 9.75
C GLU A 172 19.66 -19.79 9.40
N LEU A 173 18.40 -19.74 9.85
CA LEU A 173 17.55 -18.55 9.80
C LEU A 173 17.72 -17.73 11.09
N ARG A 174 18.60 -16.72 11.08
CA ARG A 174 18.82 -15.82 12.23
C ARG A 174 18.10 -14.48 12.03
N ILE A 175 17.03 -14.25 12.79
CA ILE A 175 16.18 -13.06 12.73
C ILE A 175 15.76 -12.61 14.13
N PRO A 176 15.56 -11.29 14.38
CA PRO A 176 15.41 -10.73 15.72
C PRO A 176 13.98 -10.86 16.27
N PHE A 177 13.36 -12.03 16.11
CA PHE A 177 11.98 -12.28 16.57
C PHE A 177 11.89 -13.06 17.88
N GLY A 178 12.98 -13.70 18.33
CA GLY A 178 12.95 -14.52 19.55
C GLY A 178 11.85 -15.58 19.48
N SER A 179 11.03 -15.68 20.55
CA SER A 179 9.82 -16.51 20.60
C SER A 179 8.55 -15.80 20.10
N GLY A 180 8.70 -14.66 19.43
CA GLY A 180 7.59 -13.89 18.89
C GLY A 180 6.82 -14.68 17.84
N ARG A 181 5.50 -14.77 18.00
CA ARG A 181 4.61 -15.41 17.02
C ARG A 181 4.03 -14.37 16.08
N ILE A 182 4.05 -14.65 14.78
CA ILE A 182 3.69 -13.69 13.74
C ILE A 182 2.77 -14.37 12.73
N PRO A 183 1.55 -13.84 12.50
CA PRO A 183 0.71 -14.28 11.39
C PRO A 183 1.08 -13.53 10.11
N ALA A 184 2.25 -13.85 9.54
CA ALA A 184 2.76 -13.21 8.33
C ALA A 184 1.80 -13.41 7.15
N ILE A 185 1.55 -12.36 6.37
CA ILE A 185 0.60 -12.38 5.25
C ILE A 185 1.34 -12.31 3.90
N ALA A 186 0.80 -12.97 2.88
CA ALA A 186 1.33 -12.83 1.52
C ALA A 186 0.92 -11.48 0.90
N ALA A 187 1.85 -10.79 0.24
CA ALA A 187 1.57 -9.55 -0.48
C ALA A 187 0.46 -9.72 -1.53
N TYR A 188 0.37 -10.90 -2.14
CA TYR A 188 -0.65 -11.25 -3.12
C TYR A 188 -2.07 -11.22 -2.53
N ASP A 189 -2.28 -11.72 -1.31
CA ASP A 189 -3.61 -11.73 -0.69
C ASP A 189 -4.07 -10.32 -0.32
N VAL A 190 -3.14 -9.48 0.15
CA VAL A 190 -3.42 -8.05 0.39
C VAL A 190 -3.78 -7.34 -0.91
N ALA A 191 -3.04 -7.59 -1.99
CA ALA A 191 -3.34 -7.04 -3.30
C ALA A 191 -4.71 -7.48 -3.84
N ARG A 192 -5.13 -8.73 -3.59
CA ARG A 192 -6.46 -9.23 -3.96
C ARG A 192 -7.58 -8.48 -3.25
N VAL A 193 -7.44 -8.26 -1.94
CA VAL A 193 -8.41 -7.48 -1.16
C VAL A 193 -8.48 -6.05 -1.67
N ALA A 194 -7.33 -5.39 -1.82
CA ALA A 194 -7.26 -4.02 -2.34
C ALA A 194 -7.87 -3.88 -3.75
N ALA A 195 -7.53 -4.79 -4.67
CA ALA A 195 -8.07 -4.77 -6.04
C ALA A 195 -9.58 -5.04 -6.08
N ALA A 196 -10.11 -5.89 -5.18
CA ALA A 196 -11.54 -6.11 -5.07
C ALA A 196 -12.28 -4.84 -4.60
N ILE A 197 -11.76 -4.19 -3.55
CA ILE A 197 -12.31 -2.92 -3.04
C ILE A 197 -12.23 -1.83 -4.11
N LEU A 198 -11.11 -1.71 -4.81
CA LEU A 198 -10.95 -0.71 -5.88
C LEU A 198 -11.86 -0.97 -7.07
N ALA A 199 -12.24 -2.22 -7.34
CA ALA A 199 -13.16 -2.56 -8.42
C ALA A 199 -14.63 -2.26 -8.06
N ASP A 200 -15.03 -2.50 -6.80
CA ASP A 200 -16.37 -2.25 -6.29
C ASP A 200 -16.33 -1.71 -4.84
N PRO A 201 -16.19 -0.38 -4.65
CA PRO A 201 -15.91 0.18 -3.33
C PRO A 201 -17.12 0.36 -2.43
N THR A 202 -18.34 0.42 -2.97
CA THR A 202 -19.53 0.96 -2.30
C THR A 202 -19.79 0.33 -0.94
N SER A 203 -19.73 -1.00 -0.84
CA SER A 203 -19.99 -1.73 0.41
C SER A 203 -18.83 -1.68 1.43
N HIS A 204 -17.68 -1.14 1.03
CA HIS A 204 -16.45 -1.11 1.82
C HIS A 204 -16.13 0.27 2.40
N ILE A 205 -16.74 1.34 1.90
CA ILE A 205 -16.49 2.72 2.35
C ILE A 205 -16.65 2.83 3.87
N GLY A 206 -15.68 3.47 4.52
CA GLY A 206 -15.60 3.69 5.97
C GLY A 206 -15.06 2.48 6.76
N LYS A 207 -14.78 1.34 6.12
CA LYS A 207 -14.27 0.15 6.81
C LYS A 207 -12.75 0.13 6.89
N SER A 208 -12.26 -0.57 7.92
CA SER A 208 -10.85 -0.93 8.08
C SER A 208 -10.73 -2.44 8.10
N TYR A 209 -9.85 -3.01 7.28
CA TYR A 209 -9.62 -4.46 7.19
C TYR A 209 -8.28 -4.83 7.81
N GLU A 210 -8.33 -5.67 8.82
CA GLU A 210 -7.17 -6.29 9.44
C GLU A 210 -6.86 -7.60 8.69
N LEU A 211 -5.72 -7.66 8.00
CA LEU A 211 -5.37 -8.79 7.14
C LEU A 211 -4.19 -9.57 7.73
N THR A 212 -4.36 -10.87 7.91
CA THR A 212 -3.35 -11.77 8.48
C THR A 212 -3.10 -12.98 7.58
N GLY A 213 -1.97 -13.65 7.80
CA GLY A 213 -1.81 -15.03 7.33
C GLY A 213 -2.78 -15.99 8.03
N PRO A 214 -2.90 -17.23 7.53
CA PRO A 214 -3.85 -18.22 8.05
C PRO A 214 -3.44 -18.80 9.41
N LYS A 215 -2.17 -18.68 9.81
CA LYS A 215 -1.63 -19.22 11.07
C LYS A 215 -0.69 -18.22 11.72
N THR A 216 -0.73 -18.19 13.05
CA THR A 216 0.22 -17.45 13.89
C THR A 216 1.33 -18.41 14.31
N VAL A 217 2.52 -18.25 13.75
CA VAL A 217 3.65 -19.17 13.92
C VAL A 217 4.88 -18.45 14.49
N ASP A 218 5.71 -19.15 15.25
CA ASP A 218 7.07 -18.69 15.58
C ASP A 218 8.10 -19.20 14.56
N MET A 219 9.37 -18.81 14.72
CA MET A 219 10.42 -19.12 13.73
C MET A 219 10.88 -20.59 13.71
N ASN A 220 10.49 -21.40 14.69
CA ASN A 220 10.71 -22.85 14.65
C ASN A 220 9.59 -23.59 13.88
N GLU A 221 8.45 -22.93 13.67
CA GLU A 221 7.29 -23.46 12.96
C GLU A 221 7.25 -23.03 11.47
N VAL A 222 8.20 -22.21 11.01
CA VAL A 222 8.32 -21.68 9.63
C VAL A 222 9.10 -22.62 8.72
#